data_AF-A0A2E4MUX8-F1
#
_entry.id   AF-A0A2E4MUX8-F1
#
_cell.length_a   1.000
_cell.length_b   1.000
_cell.length_c   1.000
_cell.angle_alpha   90.00
_cell.angle_beta   90.00
_cell.angle_gamma   90.00
#
_symmetry.space_group_name_H-M   'P 1'
#
loop_
_entity.id
_entity.type
_entity.pdbx_description
1 polymer ?
#
loop_
_entity_poly.entity_id
_entity_poly.type
_entity_poly.pdbx_seq_one_letter_code
_entity_poly.pdbx_strand_id
1 'polypeptide(L)'
;MPSLHHQQPLIRLFRLVIASLALLSFLGRSEAMPIFEGTTVYLIGDTLTVDLRVDSLFSARTRDAIASGMTTSIGYEFLLEPAGPSRSSRRGLTLRLDHDIWEGRYQVIRYSTHTDTLIADNLEDASRFCSSLVGVRLVPLLEASAPFTLRVRSVVNPISPEQEVKTRKWLNLLERGSVLELFFSFAPTSDSHDWVEIARFRKSDLPTESSLEPQKRLDSGRGADPAVTDTSDSAESEAP
;
A
#
# COMPACT_ATOMS: atom_id res chain seq x y z
N MET A 1 -15.37 -55.50 27.24
CA MET A 1 -15.48 -55.11 25.82
C MET A 1 -16.70 -54.20 25.66
N PRO A 2 -16.54 -52.87 25.56
CA PRO A 2 -17.60 -51.95 25.19
C PRO A 2 -17.57 -51.60 23.70
N SER A 3 -18.77 -51.40 23.14
CA SER A 3 -19.09 -51.41 21.71
C SER A 3 -18.70 -50.13 20.95
N LEU A 4 -18.15 -50.34 19.74
CA LEU A 4 -17.75 -49.37 18.71
C LEU A 4 -18.90 -48.61 18.01
N HIS A 5 -20.04 -48.36 18.66
CA HIS A 5 -21.21 -47.77 17.99
C HIS A 5 -21.52 -46.30 18.30
N HIS A 6 -20.68 -45.61 19.09
CA HIS A 6 -20.96 -44.23 19.52
C HIS A 6 -20.13 -43.12 18.84
N GLN A 7 -19.18 -43.45 17.95
CA GLN A 7 -18.28 -42.44 17.35
C GLN A 7 -18.67 -41.94 15.95
N GLN A 8 -19.68 -42.52 15.30
CA GLN A 8 -20.04 -42.14 13.93
C GLN A 8 -20.77 -40.78 13.75
N PRO A 9 -21.62 -40.27 14.67
CA PRO A 9 -22.35 -39.03 14.42
C PRO A 9 -21.49 -37.77 14.59
N LEU A 10 -20.51 -37.79 15.50
CA LEU A 10 -19.60 -36.66 15.76
C LEU A 10 -18.68 -36.38 14.56
N ILE A 11 -18.18 -37.42 13.89
CA ILE A 11 -17.32 -37.28 12.71
C ILE A 11 -18.09 -36.70 11.52
N ARG A 12 -19.39 -37.02 11.38
CA ARG A 12 -20.24 -36.47 10.30
C ARG A 12 -20.59 -35.00 10.53
N LEU A 13 -20.86 -34.60 11.78
CA LEU A 13 -21.07 -33.20 12.17
C LEU A 13 -19.82 -32.35 11.94
N PHE A 14 -18.64 -32.86 12.31
CA PHE A 14 -17.38 -32.15 12.12
C PHE A 14 -17.05 -31.92 10.64
N ARG A 15 -17.32 -32.92 9.78
CA ARG A 15 -17.14 -32.79 8.32
C ARG A 15 -18.11 -31.79 7.69
N LEU A 16 -19.34 -31.69 8.20
CA LEU A 16 -20.33 -30.73 7.72
C LEU A 16 -19.96 -29.29 8.11
N VAL A 17 -19.46 -29.09 9.33
CA VAL A 17 -18.95 -27.79 9.80
C VAL A 17 -17.75 -27.34 8.97
N ILE A 18 -16.78 -28.24 8.72
CA ILE A 18 -15.62 -27.93 7.86
C ILE A 18 -16.04 -27.62 6.43
N ALA A 19 -16.97 -28.40 5.86
CA ALA A 19 -17.49 -28.14 4.52
C ALA A 19 -18.20 -26.78 4.43
N SER A 20 -18.97 -26.39 5.46
CA SER A 20 -19.61 -25.07 5.52
C SER A 20 -18.61 -23.93 5.72
N LEU A 21 -17.53 -24.13 6.50
CA LEU A 21 -16.47 -23.15 6.68
C LEU A 21 -15.65 -22.96 5.39
N ALA A 22 -15.40 -24.05 4.65
CA ALA A 22 -14.76 -24.00 3.34
C ALA A 22 -15.67 -23.35 2.28
N LEU A 23 -16.98 -23.57 2.34
CA LEU A 23 -17.95 -22.93 1.42
C LEU A 23 -18.09 -21.42 1.69
N LEU A 24 -18.06 -21.00 2.96
CA LEU A 24 -18.03 -19.59 3.35
C LEU A 24 -16.72 -18.88 2.95
N SER A 25 -15.62 -19.62 2.80
CA SER A 25 -14.34 -19.07 2.34
C SER A 25 -14.32 -18.76 0.83
N PHE A 26 -15.23 -19.35 0.05
CA PHE A 26 -15.28 -19.23 -1.41
C PHE A 26 -16.32 -18.21 -1.91
N LEU A 27 -17.32 -17.86 -1.11
CA LEU A 27 -18.49 -17.10 -1.58
C LEU A 27 -18.38 -15.56 -1.51
N GLY A 28 -17.20 -15.00 -1.28
CA GLY A 28 -17.08 -13.55 -1.04
C GLY A 28 -15.79 -12.85 -1.46
N ARG A 29 -14.91 -13.47 -2.25
CA ARG A 29 -13.73 -12.75 -2.79
C ARG A 29 -14.10 -12.03 -4.09
N SER A 30 -14.91 -10.99 -3.98
CA SER A 30 -14.78 -9.85 -4.88
C SER A 30 -13.64 -9.01 -4.32
N GLU A 31 -12.40 -9.40 -4.64
CA GLU A 31 -11.27 -8.46 -4.51
C GLU A 31 -11.54 -7.37 -5.53
N ALA A 32 -12.10 -6.24 -5.06
CA ALA A 32 -12.33 -5.07 -5.88
C ALA A 32 -10.98 -4.64 -6.46
N MET A 33 -10.83 -4.80 -7.77
CA MET A 33 -9.64 -4.34 -8.48
C MET A 33 -9.44 -2.84 -8.20
N PRO A 34 -8.22 -2.37 -7.90
CA PRO A 34 -7.97 -0.95 -7.68
C PRO A 34 -8.31 -0.23 -8.97
N ILE A 35 -9.25 0.69 -8.87
CA ILE A 35 -9.58 1.61 -9.95
C ILE A 35 -8.57 2.74 -9.86
N PHE A 36 -7.82 2.95 -10.94
CA PHE A 36 -6.85 4.02 -11.07
C PHE A 36 -7.54 5.23 -11.70
N GLU A 37 -8.07 6.12 -10.88
CA GLU A 37 -8.69 7.37 -11.31
C GLU A 37 -7.64 8.47 -11.52
N GLY A 38 -7.84 9.32 -12.54
CA GLY A 38 -7.04 10.53 -12.72
C GLY A 38 -5.53 10.29 -12.83
N THR A 39 -5.08 9.60 -13.88
CA THR A 39 -3.65 9.49 -14.19
C THR A 39 -3.19 10.68 -15.02
N THR A 40 -2.15 11.37 -14.58
CA THR A 40 -1.46 12.38 -15.38
C THR A 40 0.00 11.98 -15.56
N VAL A 41 0.45 11.93 -16.81
CA VAL A 41 1.84 11.58 -17.16
C VAL A 41 2.47 12.79 -17.83
N TYR A 42 3.64 13.19 -17.35
CA TYR A 42 4.30 14.42 -17.80
C TYR A 42 5.82 14.35 -17.61
N LEU A 43 6.53 15.35 -18.14
CA LEU A 43 7.99 15.46 -18.08
C LEU A 43 8.43 16.58 -17.14
N ILE A 44 9.37 16.25 -16.24
CA ILE A 44 10.19 17.21 -15.50
C ILE A 44 11.61 17.09 -16.04
N GLY A 45 12.03 18.06 -16.86
CA GLY A 45 13.23 17.89 -17.69
C GLY A 45 13.05 16.69 -18.64
N ASP A 46 13.96 15.73 -18.57
CA ASP A 46 13.84 14.45 -19.31
C ASP A 46 13.21 13.31 -18.48
N THR A 47 12.82 13.57 -17.22
CA THR A 47 12.33 12.51 -16.33
C THR A 47 10.83 12.35 -16.44
N LEU A 48 10.40 11.14 -16.82
CA LEU A 48 9.01 10.73 -16.77
C LEU A 48 8.50 10.80 -15.34
N THR A 49 7.42 11.57 -15.16
CA THR A 49 6.78 11.80 -13.87
C THR A 49 5.30 11.47 -13.97
N VAL A 50 4.74 10.91 -12.90
CA VAL A 50 3.36 10.45 -12.86
C VAL A 50 2.66 10.97 -11.61
N ASP A 51 1.46 11.50 -11.81
CA ASP A 51 0.44 11.68 -10.79
C ASP A 51 -0.62 10.58 -10.96
N LEU A 52 -0.97 9.91 -9.88
CA LEU A 52 -1.87 8.76 -9.88
C LEU A 52 -2.73 8.78 -8.63
N ARG A 53 -4.04 8.56 -8.79
CA ARG A 53 -4.95 8.29 -7.69
C ARG A 53 -5.53 6.89 -7.80
N VAL A 54 -5.77 6.26 -6.66
CA VAL A 54 -6.38 4.92 -6.55
C VAL A 54 -7.63 5.02 -5.68
N ASP A 55 -8.79 4.58 -6.15
CA ASP A 55 -10.02 4.78 -5.37
C ASP A 55 -10.20 3.76 -4.24
N SER A 56 -9.78 2.52 -4.51
CA SER A 56 -9.90 1.42 -3.55
C SER A 56 -8.59 0.66 -3.44
N LEU A 57 -7.73 1.13 -2.55
CA LEU A 57 -6.44 0.51 -2.27
C LEU A 57 -6.54 -0.64 -1.25
N PHE A 58 -7.39 -0.50 -0.23
CA PHE A 58 -7.48 -1.42 0.90
C PHE A 58 -8.70 -2.32 0.81
N SER A 59 -8.47 -3.64 0.78
CA SER A 59 -9.52 -4.64 0.94
C SER A 59 -10.09 -4.60 2.36
N ALA A 60 -11.25 -5.24 2.58
CA ALA A 60 -11.82 -5.37 3.92
C ALA A 60 -10.81 -6.00 4.90
N ARG A 61 -10.09 -7.04 4.45
CA ARG A 61 -9.04 -7.69 5.23
C ARG A 61 -7.90 -6.73 5.58
N THR A 62 -7.43 -5.92 4.62
CA THR A 62 -6.40 -4.93 4.92
C THR A 62 -6.88 -3.93 5.98
N ARG A 63 -8.14 -3.47 5.88
CA ARG A 63 -8.70 -2.52 6.85
C ARG A 63 -8.78 -3.13 8.25
N ASP A 64 -9.23 -4.37 8.37
CA ASP A 64 -9.27 -5.09 9.65
C ASP A 64 -7.87 -5.25 10.25
N ALA A 65 -6.89 -5.53 9.40
CA ALA A 65 -5.49 -5.64 9.80
C ALA A 65 -4.94 -4.32 10.36
N ILE A 66 -5.16 -3.22 9.64
CA ILE A 66 -4.77 -1.88 10.05
C ILE A 66 -5.48 -1.49 11.35
N ALA A 67 -6.80 -1.72 11.45
CA ALA A 67 -7.58 -1.43 12.65
C ALA A 67 -7.05 -2.19 13.88
N SER A 68 -6.51 -3.39 13.68
CA SER A 68 -5.88 -4.21 14.72
C SER A 68 -4.46 -3.76 15.11
N GLY A 69 -3.93 -2.70 14.50
CA GLY A 69 -2.59 -2.17 14.78
C GLY A 69 -1.46 -2.90 14.04
N MET A 70 -1.77 -3.71 13.02
CA MET A 70 -0.73 -4.37 12.23
C MET A 70 -0.08 -3.39 11.25
N THR A 71 1.26 -3.46 11.15
CA THR A 71 2.02 -2.61 10.22
C THR A 71 1.78 -3.12 8.81
N THR A 72 1.18 -2.25 7.99
CA THR A 72 0.84 -2.56 6.61
C THR A 72 1.87 -1.97 5.67
N SER A 73 2.42 -2.79 4.77
CA SER A 73 3.30 -2.33 3.70
C SER A 73 2.53 -2.23 2.39
N ILE A 74 2.73 -1.13 1.66
CA ILE A 74 2.06 -0.84 0.41
C ILE A 74 3.16 -0.60 -0.63
N GLY A 75 3.12 -1.35 -1.73
CA GLY A 75 4.03 -1.19 -2.85
C GLY A 75 3.29 -0.73 -4.09
N TYR A 76 3.84 0.25 -4.79
CA TYR A 76 3.50 0.55 -6.16
C TYR A 76 4.67 0.20 -7.05
N GLU A 77 4.38 -0.50 -8.14
CA GLU A 77 5.38 -0.79 -9.14
C GLU A 77 4.95 -0.27 -10.49
N PHE A 78 5.86 0.43 -11.14
CA PHE A 78 5.70 0.99 -12.47
C PHE A 78 6.60 0.25 -13.44
N LEU A 79 6.03 -0.13 -14.57
CA LEU A 79 6.74 -0.79 -15.67
C LEU A 79 6.54 0.05 -16.92
N LEU A 80 7.65 0.50 -17.49
CA LEU A 80 7.69 1.23 -18.76
C LEU A 80 8.23 0.29 -19.84
N GLU A 81 7.40 -0.01 -20.84
CA GLU A 81 7.73 -0.89 -21.95
C GLU A 81 7.80 -0.07 -23.26
N PRO A 82 8.98 0.06 -23.88
CA PRO A 82 9.09 0.62 -25.21
C PRO A 82 8.59 -0.39 -26.24
N ALA A 83 7.97 0.08 -27.33
CA ALA A 83 7.59 -0.79 -28.45
C ALA A 83 8.78 -1.25 -29.32
N GLY A 84 9.97 -0.69 -29.11
CA GLY A 84 11.19 -0.97 -29.86
C GLY A 84 12.13 -1.97 -29.17
N PRO A 85 13.39 -2.08 -29.65
CA PRO A 85 14.41 -2.97 -29.05
C PRO A 85 14.94 -2.49 -27.69
N SER A 86 14.51 -1.31 -27.24
CA SER A 86 14.95 -0.69 -26.00
C SER A 86 14.49 -1.51 -24.79
N ARG A 87 15.22 -1.42 -23.67
CA ARG A 87 14.90 -2.22 -22.48
C ARG A 87 13.72 -1.63 -21.70
N SER A 88 12.85 -2.51 -21.20
CA SER A 88 11.83 -2.13 -20.23
C SER A 88 12.48 -1.60 -18.96
N SER A 89 11.86 -0.59 -18.33
CA SER A 89 12.32 -0.03 -17.07
C SER A 89 11.30 -0.26 -15.97
N ARG A 90 11.75 -0.61 -14.76
CA ARG A 90 10.89 -0.83 -13.59
C ARG A 90 11.27 0.08 -12.44
N ARG A 91 10.26 0.63 -11.77
CA ARG A 91 10.42 1.45 -10.57
C ARG A 91 9.43 1.06 -9.50
N GLY A 92 9.92 0.98 -8.26
CA GLY A 92 9.10 0.68 -7.09
C GLY A 92 9.02 1.90 -6.17
N LEU A 93 7.85 2.11 -5.59
CA LEU A 93 7.60 3.03 -4.49
C LEU A 93 7.00 2.23 -3.34
N THR A 94 7.54 2.39 -2.13
CA THR A 94 7.06 1.67 -0.95
C THR A 94 6.54 2.65 0.07
N LEU A 95 5.40 2.33 0.66
CA LEU A 95 4.86 3.02 1.82
C LEU A 95 4.72 2.02 2.97
N ARG A 96 4.82 2.56 4.18
CA ARG A 96 4.54 1.84 5.43
C ARG A 96 3.46 2.62 6.17
N LEU A 97 2.41 1.92 6.58
CA LEU A 97 1.34 2.45 7.40
C LEU A 97 1.37 1.73 8.75
N ASP A 98 1.52 2.51 9.81
CA ASP A 98 1.41 2.08 11.19
C ASP A 98 0.16 2.70 11.82
N HIS A 99 -0.49 1.95 12.71
CA HIS A 99 -1.62 2.43 13.50
C HIS A 99 -1.31 2.21 14.98
N ASP A 100 -1.20 3.31 15.72
CA ASP A 100 -1.12 3.29 17.17
C ASP A 100 -2.54 3.17 17.74
N ILE A 101 -2.88 1.95 18.16
CA ILE A 101 -4.20 1.63 18.72
C ILE A 101 -4.49 2.31 20.06
N TRP A 102 -3.45 2.77 20.77
CA TRP A 102 -3.60 3.41 22.07
C TRP A 102 -3.87 4.90 21.92
N GLU A 103 -3.18 5.54 20.98
CA GLU A 103 -3.37 6.96 20.67
C GLU A 103 -4.46 7.20 19.61
N GLY A 104 -4.88 6.17 18.88
CA GLY A 104 -5.83 6.29 17.77
C GLY A 104 -5.24 7.00 16.55
N ARG A 105 -3.92 6.92 16.36
CA ARG A 105 -3.18 7.70 15.35
C ARG A 105 -2.57 6.80 14.29
N TYR A 106 -2.57 7.29 13.06
CA TYR A 106 -1.99 6.64 11.90
C TYR A 106 -0.72 7.38 11.49
N GLN A 107 0.35 6.63 11.26
CA GLN A 107 1.58 7.14 10.67
C GLN A 107 1.80 6.46 9.33
N VAL A 108 1.96 7.26 8.27
CA VAL A 108 2.32 6.77 6.95
C VAL A 108 3.68 7.32 6.57
N ILE A 109 4.61 6.44 6.22
CA ILE A 109 5.94 6.80 5.72
C ILE A 109 6.04 6.35 4.26
N ARG A 110 6.31 7.28 3.36
CA ARG A 110 6.54 7.04 1.94
C ARG A 110 8.04 7.05 1.64
N TYR A 111 8.58 5.89 1.31
CA TYR A 111 9.98 5.72 0.92
C TYR A 111 10.13 5.94 -0.58
N SER A 112 10.52 7.18 -0.95
CA SER A 112 10.81 7.56 -2.33
C SER A 112 12.20 8.21 -2.43
N THR A 113 12.47 9.00 -3.47
CA THR A 113 13.66 9.87 -3.53
C THR A 113 13.72 10.85 -2.36
N HIS A 114 12.55 11.26 -1.85
CA HIS A 114 12.41 12.00 -0.60
C HIS A 114 11.46 11.22 0.32
N THR A 115 11.87 11.03 1.57
CA THR A 115 10.99 10.43 2.57
C THR A 115 9.94 11.44 2.96
N ASP A 116 8.69 11.10 2.76
CA ASP A 116 7.54 11.92 3.17
C ASP A 116 6.76 11.17 4.27
N THR A 117 6.28 11.89 5.27
CA THR A 117 5.60 11.30 6.43
C THR A 117 4.30 12.05 6.70
N LEU A 118 3.21 11.30 6.81
CA LEU A 118 1.92 11.80 7.28
C LEU A 118 1.63 11.23 8.67
N ILE A 119 1.12 12.07 9.56
CA ILE A 119 0.45 11.64 10.78
C ILE A 119 -1.02 12.08 10.67
N ALA A 120 -1.94 11.15 10.87
CA ALA A 120 -3.38 11.39 10.75
C ALA A 120 -4.13 10.75 11.93
N ASP A 121 -5.26 11.35 12.32
CA ASP A 121 -6.08 10.86 13.43
C ASP A 121 -7.22 9.93 12.95
N ASN A 122 -7.27 9.64 11.64
CA ASN A 122 -8.25 8.73 11.06
C ASN A 122 -7.68 7.96 9.86
N LEU A 123 -8.26 6.79 9.59
CA LEU A 123 -7.85 5.91 8.50
C LEU A 123 -8.16 6.48 7.12
N GLU A 124 -9.18 7.34 7.00
CA GLU A 124 -9.58 7.90 5.70
C GLU A 124 -8.48 8.80 5.13
N ASP A 125 -7.90 9.67 5.96
CA ASP A 125 -6.81 10.57 5.57
C ASP A 125 -5.52 9.79 5.28
N ALA A 126 -5.21 8.79 6.11
CA ALA A 126 -4.09 7.88 5.85
C ALA A 126 -4.28 7.10 4.53
N SER A 127 -5.50 6.62 4.27
CA SER A 127 -5.86 5.95 3.01
C SER A 127 -5.73 6.89 1.83
N ARG A 128 -6.22 8.14 1.95
CA ARG A 128 -6.12 9.16 0.90
C ARG A 128 -4.65 9.42 0.54
N PHE A 129 -3.78 9.57 1.53
CA PHE A 129 -2.34 9.75 1.31
C PHE A 129 -1.64 8.53 0.70
N CYS A 130 -2.02 7.32 1.11
CA CYS A 130 -1.53 6.09 0.52
C CYS A 130 -1.98 5.90 -0.94
N SER A 131 -3.17 6.40 -1.27
CA SER A 131 -3.81 6.26 -2.57
C SER A 131 -3.47 7.37 -3.58
N SER A 132 -2.91 8.49 -3.11
CA SER A 132 -2.60 9.66 -3.92
C SER A 132 -1.09 9.83 -4.09
N LEU A 133 -0.60 9.47 -5.27
CA LEU A 133 0.78 9.62 -5.67
C LEU A 133 0.92 10.88 -6.52
N VAL A 134 1.78 11.80 -6.08
CA VAL A 134 2.00 13.08 -6.76
C VAL A 134 3.50 13.23 -7.01
N GLY A 135 3.86 13.61 -8.23
CA GLY A 135 5.22 13.90 -8.64
C GLY A 135 6.14 12.69 -8.62
N VAL A 136 5.63 11.46 -8.85
CA VAL A 136 6.45 10.26 -8.78
C VAL A 136 7.37 10.19 -9.99
N ARG A 137 8.67 10.44 -9.76
CA ARG A 137 9.72 10.36 -10.79
C ARG A 137 10.06 8.91 -11.08
N LEU A 138 9.90 8.50 -12.33
CA LEU A 138 10.13 7.12 -12.78
C LEU A 138 11.53 6.96 -13.39
N VAL A 139 11.68 7.36 -14.65
CA VAL A 139 12.91 7.17 -15.43
C VAL A 139 13.13 8.30 -16.44
N PRO A 140 14.39 8.60 -16.79
CA PRO A 140 14.70 9.49 -17.91
C PRO A 140 14.28 8.87 -19.25
N LEU A 141 13.60 9.65 -20.10
CA LEU A 141 13.27 9.27 -21.48
C LEU A 141 14.31 9.87 -22.43
N LEU A 142 15.37 9.13 -22.73
CA LEU A 142 16.45 9.61 -23.61
C LEU A 142 16.14 9.40 -25.10
N GLU A 143 15.31 8.42 -25.43
CA GLU A 143 14.97 8.06 -26.81
C GLU A 143 13.59 8.61 -27.20
N ALA A 144 13.51 9.24 -28.38
CA ALA A 144 12.35 10.04 -28.79
C ALA A 144 11.34 9.34 -29.70
N SER A 145 11.68 8.20 -30.34
CA SER A 145 10.94 7.76 -31.54
C SER A 145 9.92 6.64 -31.32
N ALA A 146 10.08 5.78 -30.32
CA ALA A 146 9.17 4.67 -30.09
C ALA A 146 8.03 5.05 -29.13
N PRO A 147 6.80 4.58 -29.34
CA PRO A 147 5.76 4.66 -28.34
C PRO A 147 6.12 3.81 -27.12
N PHE A 148 5.73 4.30 -25.95
CA PHE A 148 5.88 3.64 -24.67
C PHE A 148 4.52 3.25 -24.11
N THR A 149 4.48 2.11 -23.43
CA THR A 149 3.35 1.67 -22.61
C THR A 149 3.78 1.75 -21.14
N LEU A 150 3.01 2.47 -20.34
CA LEU A 150 3.20 2.55 -18.90
C LEU A 150 2.14 1.71 -18.19
N ARG A 151 2.62 0.79 -17.36
CA ARG A 151 1.79 -0.09 -16.55
C ARG A 151 2.11 0.11 -15.07
N VAL A 152 1.10 -0.05 -14.22
CA VAL A 152 1.24 0.01 -12.78
C VAL A 152 0.60 -1.23 -12.15
N ARG A 153 1.15 -1.66 -11.02
CA ARG A 153 0.46 -2.56 -10.10
C ARG A 153 0.67 -2.09 -8.67
N SER A 154 -0.32 -2.35 -7.83
CA SER A 154 -0.22 -2.16 -6.38
C SER A 154 -0.16 -3.50 -5.67
N VAL A 155 0.60 -3.55 -4.58
CA VAL A 155 0.74 -4.71 -3.72
C VAL A 155 0.52 -4.23 -2.29
N VAL A 156 -0.50 -4.76 -1.61
CA VAL A 156 -0.75 -4.43 -0.20
C VAL A 156 -0.52 -5.65 0.66
N ASN A 157 0.39 -5.50 1.62
CA ASN A 157 0.80 -6.52 2.56
C ASN A 157 0.33 -6.11 3.96
N PRO A 158 -0.79 -6.66 4.47
CA PRO A 158 -1.33 -6.32 5.79
C PRO A 158 -0.42 -6.75 6.95
N ILE A 159 0.53 -7.65 6.70
CA ILE A 159 1.60 -8.02 7.61
C ILE A 159 2.90 -7.70 6.89
N SER A 160 3.70 -6.78 7.42
CA SER A 160 4.99 -6.47 6.80
C SER A 160 5.91 -7.71 6.84
N PRO A 161 6.79 -7.91 5.84
CA PRO A 161 7.73 -9.03 5.84
C PRO A 161 8.59 -9.09 7.11
N GLU A 162 8.92 -7.93 7.67
CA GLU A 162 9.67 -7.82 8.92
C GLU A 162 8.87 -8.34 10.13
N GLN A 163 7.57 -8.03 10.18
CA GLN A 163 6.67 -8.56 11.20
C GLN A 163 6.48 -10.06 11.03
N GLU A 164 6.39 -10.57 9.80
CA GLU A 164 6.34 -12.01 9.56
C GLU A 164 7.58 -12.72 10.11
N VAL A 165 8.78 -12.19 9.86
CA VAL A 165 10.03 -12.75 10.38
C VAL A 165 10.09 -12.68 11.92
N LYS A 166 9.68 -11.54 12.51
CA LYS A 166 9.64 -11.38 13.97
C LYS A 166 8.65 -12.33 14.63
N THR A 167 7.44 -12.45 14.08
CA THR A 167 6.38 -13.34 14.56
C THR A 167 6.80 -14.79 14.42
N ARG A 168 7.39 -15.18 13.30
CA ARG A 168 7.95 -16.53 13.11
C ARG A 168 9.03 -16.84 14.14
N LYS A 169 9.93 -15.88 14.43
CA LYS A 169 10.95 -16.04 15.48
C LYS A 169 10.34 -16.20 16.88
N TRP A 170 9.29 -15.42 17.19
CA TRP A 170 8.55 -15.54 18.44
C TRP A 170 7.82 -16.89 18.58
N LEU A 171 7.18 -17.36 17.52
CA LEU A 171 6.51 -18.66 17.49
C LEU A 171 7.51 -19.81 17.62
N ASN A 172 8.67 -19.75 16.94
CA ASN A 172 9.74 -20.74 17.10
C ASN A 172 10.34 -20.75 18.52
N LEU A 173 10.24 -19.65 19.28
CA LEU A 173 10.61 -19.63 20.70
C LEU A 173 9.55 -20.30 21.60
N LEU A 174 8.29 -20.29 21.19
CA LEU A 174 7.17 -20.96 21.86
C LEU A 174 7.07 -22.47 21.50
N GLU A 175 7.67 -22.90 20.38
CA GLU A 175 7.79 -24.31 19.96
C GLU A 175 8.56 -25.20 20.95
N ARG A 176 9.32 -24.62 21.90
CA ARG A 176 9.92 -25.39 23.00
C ARG A 176 8.92 -25.84 24.07
N GLY A 177 7.62 -25.58 23.91
CA GLY A 177 6.62 -26.05 24.89
C GLY A 177 5.13 -26.04 24.50
N SER A 178 4.69 -25.65 23.30
CA SER A 178 3.24 -25.69 22.98
C SER A 178 2.90 -26.14 21.55
N VAL A 179 1.89 -27.02 21.47
CA VAL A 179 1.26 -27.54 20.25
C VAL A 179 0.32 -26.47 19.67
N LEU A 180 0.88 -25.49 18.98
CA LEU A 180 0.14 -24.40 18.32
C LEU A 180 0.51 -24.35 16.82
N GLU A 181 0.53 -25.51 16.18
CA GLU A 181 0.66 -25.64 14.70
C GLU A 181 -0.69 -25.50 13.96
N LEU A 182 -1.77 -25.15 14.66
CA LEU A 182 -3.07 -24.95 14.05
C LEU A 182 -3.30 -23.45 13.79
N PHE A 183 -3.34 -23.06 12.51
CA PHE A 183 -3.99 -21.86 11.94
C PHE A 183 -3.17 -20.65 11.45
N PHE A 184 -1.85 -20.73 11.23
CA PHE A 184 -1.15 -19.64 10.53
C PHE A 184 -0.33 -20.13 9.34
N SER A 185 -1.01 -20.39 8.23
CA SER A 185 -0.32 -20.33 6.94
C SER A 185 -0.04 -18.85 6.63
N PHE A 186 1.16 -18.38 6.96
CA PHE A 186 1.73 -17.13 6.42
C PHE A 186 2.09 -17.29 4.93
N ALA A 187 1.22 -17.92 4.14
CA ALA A 187 1.32 -17.76 2.71
C ALA A 187 1.07 -16.27 2.43
N PRO A 188 1.96 -15.57 1.71
CA PRO A 188 1.74 -14.19 1.34
C PRO A 188 0.52 -14.17 0.42
N THR A 189 -0.64 -13.99 1.02
CA THR A 189 -1.85 -13.53 0.35
C THR A 189 -1.73 -12.02 0.38
N SER A 190 -0.71 -11.52 -0.30
CA SER A 190 -0.61 -10.13 -0.65
C SER A 190 -1.81 -9.82 -1.53
N ASP A 191 -2.46 -8.69 -1.28
CA ASP A 191 -3.44 -8.15 -2.22
C ASP A 191 -2.60 -7.57 -3.38
N SER A 192 -2.13 -8.46 -4.25
CA SER A 192 -1.32 -8.15 -5.42
C SER A 192 -2.26 -8.03 -6.62
N HIS A 193 -2.37 -6.82 -7.15
CA HIS A 193 -3.18 -6.59 -8.32
C HIS A 193 -2.37 -6.85 -9.59
N ASP A 194 -3.07 -7.27 -10.65
CA ASP A 194 -2.46 -7.44 -11.96
C ASP A 194 -1.95 -6.12 -12.54
N TRP A 195 -1.04 -6.22 -13.51
CA TRP A 195 -0.52 -5.06 -14.23
C TRP A 195 -1.61 -4.35 -15.03
N VAL A 196 -1.98 -3.15 -14.60
CA VAL A 196 -2.93 -2.27 -15.28
C VAL A 196 -2.16 -1.30 -16.17
N GLU A 197 -2.55 -1.21 -17.44
CA GLU A 197 -2.04 -0.18 -18.33
C GLU A 197 -2.70 1.16 -18.00
N ILE A 198 -1.90 2.19 -17.73
CA ILE A 198 -2.38 3.52 -17.34
C ILE A 198 -2.10 4.59 -18.39
N ALA A 199 -1.16 4.36 -19.31
CA ALA A 199 -0.92 5.27 -20.43
C ALA A 199 -0.18 4.61 -21.59
N ARG A 200 -0.45 5.10 -22.81
CA ARG A 200 0.38 4.93 -24.00
C ARG A 200 0.72 6.29 -24.57
N PHE A 201 1.99 6.56 -24.81
CA PHE A 201 2.44 7.88 -25.24
C PHE A 201 3.74 7.81 -26.04
N ARG A 202 4.04 8.87 -26.80
CA ARG A 202 5.40 9.16 -27.27
C ARG A 202 5.98 10.28 -26.43
N LYS A 203 7.31 10.40 -26.38
CA LYS A 203 7.98 11.48 -25.63
C LYS A 203 7.50 12.87 -26.10
N SER A 204 7.26 13.05 -27.40
CA SER A 204 6.77 14.30 -27.99
C SER A 204 5.37 14.72 -27.53
N ASP A 205 4.58 13.77 -27.05
CA ASP A 205 3.16 13.98 -26.75
C ASP A 205 2.95 14.31 -25.26
N LEU A 206 4.01 14.21 -24.46
CA LEU A 206 3.95 14.45 -23.02
C LEU A 206 4.05 15.96 -22.72
N PRO A 207 3.17 16.49 -21.86
CA PRO A 207 3.29 17.85 -21.37
C PRO A 207 4.56 17.99 -20.50
N THR A 208 5.15 19.17 -20.53
CA THR A 208 6.24 19.54 -19.62
C THR A 208 5.65 20.23 -18.39
N GLU A 209 6.33 20.20 -17.24
CA GLU A 209 5.84 20.82 -16.00
C GLU A 209 5.38 22.29 -16.18
N SER A 210 6.04 23.05 -17.06
CA SER A 210 5.69 24.45 -17.35
C SER A 210 4.39 24.64 -18.15
N SER A 211 3.88 23.60 -18.81
CA SER A 211 2.65 23.63 -19.61
C SER A 211 1.43 23.07 -18.88
N LEU A 212 1.59 22.60 -17.65
CA LEU A 212 0.47 22.19 -16.80
C LEU A 212 -0.18 23.46 -16.23
N GLU A 213 -1.41 23.78 -16.65
CA GLU A 213 -2.16 24.86 -16.00
C GLU A 213 -2.30 24.58 -14.49
N PRO A 214 -2.24 25.60 -13.61
CA PRO A 214 -2.33 25.42 -12.16
C PRO A 214 -3.67 24.85 -11.68
N GLN A 215 -4.65 24.73 -12.56
CA GLN A 215 -5.95 24.21 -12.22
C GLN A 215 -5.87 22.68 -12.14
N LYS A 216 -6.13 22.15 -10.94
CA LYS A 216 -6.37 20.72 -10.64
C LYS A 216 -5.18 19.88 -10.16
N ARG A 217 -4.16 20.47 -9.52
CA ARG A 217 -3.29 19.72 -8.58
C ARG A 217 -4.08 19.40 -7.29
N LEU A 218 -4.97 18.41 -7.34
CA LEU A 218 -5.63 17.80 -6.17
C LEU A 218 -6.22 18.76 -5.12
N ASP A 219 -7.14 19.64 -5.52
CA ASP A 219 -7.94 20.41 -4.55
C ASP A 219 -8.95 19.51 -3.82
N SER A 220 -8.52 18.97 -2.68
CA SER A 220 -9.15 19.25 -1.37
C SER A 220 -8.32 18.62 -0.23
N GLY A 221 -7.03 18.98 -0.17
CA GLY A 221 -6.34 19.10 1.10
C GLY A 221 -6.73 20.44 1.74
N ARG A 222 -7.85 20.48 2.46
CA ARG A 222 -8.22 21.63 3.30
C ARG A 222 -8.30 21.17 4.74
N GLY A 223 -7.24 21.44 5.49
CA GLY A 223 -7.23 21.31 6.95
C GLY A 223 -5.97 20.72 7.52
N ALA A 224 -4.88 21.50 7.55
CA ALA A 224 -3.94 21.55 8.67
C ALA A 224 -2.86 22.58 8.34
N ASP A 225 -3.07 23.81 8.79
CA ASP A 225 -1.97 24.74 9.01
C ASP A 225 -1.04 24.12 10.08
N PRO A 226 0.27 23.98 9.83
CA PRO A 226 1.20 23.74 10.92
C PRO A 226 1.29 25.03 11.74
N ALA A 227 0.84 24.97 12.99
CA ALA A 227 1.11 26.00 13.98
C ALA A 227 2.63 26.15 14.11
N VAL A 228 3.16 27.23 13.53
CA VAL A 228 4.49 27.75 13.80
C VAL A 228 4.44 28.39 15.17
N THR A 229 4.86 27.69 16.22
CA THR A 229 5.22 28.33 17.48
C THR A 229 6.59 28.95 17.32
N ASP A 230 6.59 30.25 17.02
CA ASP A 230 7.71 31.16 17.26
C ASP A 230 8.13 31.03 18.72
N THR A 231 9.36 30.57 18.96
CA THR A 231 10.02 30.73 20.26
C THR A 231 11.32 31.49 20.03
N SER A 232 11.19 32.81 20.14
CA SER A 232 12.23 33.83 20.28
C SER A 232 11.51 34.92 21.08
N ASP A 233 12.00 35.55 22.12
CA ASP A 233 13.32 35.71 22.71
C ASP A 233 13.03 36.46 24.03
N SER A 234 13.80 36.24 25.10
CA SER A 234 13.92 37.16 26.25
C SER A 234 14.97 36.63 27.22
N ALA A 235 16.24 36.81 26.84
CA ALA A 235 17.30 37.01 27.81
C ALA A 235 17.10 38.40 28.44
N GLU A 236 16.76 38.45 29.73
CA GLU A 236 16.85 39.69 30.51
C GLU A 236 17.93 39.54 31.58
N SER A 237 19.00 40.27 31.32
CA SER A 237 20.15 40.52 32.18
C SER A 237 19.73 41.47 33.29
N GLU A 238 19.92 41.10 34.55
CA GLU A 238 20.28 42.09 35.58
C GLU A 238 20.92 41.41 36.80
N ALA A 239 22.19 41.75 37.04
CA ALA A 239 22.87 41.62 38.32
C ALA A 239 22.97 43.03 38.93
N PRO A 240 23.06 43.11 40.26
CA PRO A 240 24.32 43.56 40.85
C PRO A 240 25.00 42.53 41.75
#